data_AF-A0A2U1S8W3-F1
#
_entry.id   AF-A0A2U1S8W3-F1
#
_cell.length_a   1.000
_cell.length_b   1.000
_cell.length_c   1.000
_cell.angle_alpha   90.00
_cell.angle_beta   90.00
_cell.angle_gamma   90.00
#
_symmetry.space_group_name_H-M   'P 1'
#
loop_
_entity.id
_entity.type
_entity.pdbx_description
1 polymer ?
#
loop_
_entity_poly.entity_id
_entity_poly.type
_entity_poly.pdbx_seq_one_letter_code
_entity_poly.pdbx_strand_id
1 'polypeptide(L)' 'MNVNGVSPTFESSSSLKGETVTMNVNGVLYSKITNANGIASLNIDLLPGKYIITASHGTAVTSNIISVKEN' A
#
# COMPACT_ATOMS: atom_id res chain seq x y z
N MET A 1 -37.87 8.54 26.17
CA MET A 1 -36.76 7.68 25.73
C MET A 1 -35.84 8.50 24.84
N ASN A 2 -34.58 8.66 25.23
CA ASN A 2 -33.57 9.37 24.45
C ASN A 2 -33.12 8.44 23.31
N VAL A 3 -33.42 8.77 22.06
CA VAL A 3 -32.95 8.01 20.89
C VAL A 3 -31.55 8.50 20.51
N ASN A 4 -30.56 8.12 21.31
CA ASN A 4 -29.16 8.29 20.93
C ASN A 4 -28.73 7.12 20.03
N GLY A 5 -28.09 7.41 18.90
CA GLY A 5 -27.14 6.45 18.33
C GLY A 5 -27.32 6.04 16.88
N VAL A 6 -27.51 6.98 15.96
CA VAL A 6 -27.07 6.77 14.58
C VAL A 6 -25.93 7.73 14.25
N SER A 7 -24.73 7.20 14.34
CA SER A 7 -23.64 7.58 13.45
C SER A 7 -23.03 6.26 13.01
N PRO A 8 -23.29 5.78 11.78
CA PRO A 8 -22.52 4.66 11.25
C PRO A 8 -21.07 5.14 11.13
N THR A 9 -20.26 4.81 12.14
CA THR A 9 -18.81 4.90 12.02
C THR A 9 -18.41 3.79 11.07
N PHE A 10 -18.04 4.16 9.85
CA PHE A 10 -17.33 3.24 8.96
C PHE A 10 -15.98 2.96 9.62
N GLU A 11 -15.89 1.83 10.31
CA GLU A 11 -14.65 1.21 10.77
C GLU A 11 -13.72 1.01 9.57
N SER A 12 -12.75 1.91 9.37
CA SER A 12 -11.48 1.63 8.71
C SER A 12 -10.59 2.88 8.64
N SER A 13 -10.27 3.50 9.79
CA SER A 13 -9.26 4.58 9.82
C SER A 13 -7.89 4.14 10.35
N SER A 14 -7.68 2.84 10.57
CA SER A 14 -6.42 2.32 11.13
C SER A 14 -6.13 0.84 10.82
N SER A 15 -6.74 0.27 9.78
CA SER A 15 -6.67 -1.18 9.49
C SER A 15 -5.34 -1.69 8.93
N LEU A 16 -4.37 -0.81 8.67
CA LEU A 16 -3.06 -1.20 8.13
C LEU A 16 -1.90 -0.44 8.78
N LYS A 17 -2.01 0.13 9.99
CA LYS A 17 -0.86 0.85 10.61
C LYS A 17 0.15 -0.15 11.18
N GLY A 18 1.44 0.03 10.86
CA GLY A 18 2.50 -0.82 11.42
C GLY A 18 2.57 -2.22 10.81
N GLU A 19 1.82 -2.43 9.73
CA GLU A 19 1.76 -3.68 8.99
C GLU A 19 2.93 -3.79 8.02
N THR A 20 3.46 -5.00 7.85
CA THR A 20 4.55 -5.26 6.91
C THR A 20 3.98 -5.62 5.54
N VAL A 21 4.21 -4.76 4.56
CA VAL A 21 3.85 -4.97 3.16
C VAL A 21 5.10 -5.39 2.40
N THR A 22 5.01 -6.46 1.63
CA THR A 22 6.09 -6.92 0.76
C THR A 22 5.80 -6.51 -0.68
N MET A 23 6.68 -5.70 -1.26
CA MET A 23 6.58 -5.19 -2.62
C MET A 23 7.66 -5.81 -3.49
N ASN A 24 7.27 -6.47 -4.57
CA ASN A 24 8.18 -6.94 -5.61
C ASN A 24 8.25 -5.90 -6.73
N VAL A 25 9.45 -5.38 -6.99
CA VAL A 25 9.72 -4.43 -8.07
C VAL A 25 10.86 -4.98 -8.92
N ASN A 26 10.59 -5.29 -10.19
CA ASN A 26 11.58 -5.83 -11.13
C ASN A 26 12.31 -7.11 -10.62
N GLY A 27 11.64 -7.93 -9.82
CA GLY A 27 12.23 -9.15 -9.22
C GLY A 27 12.94 -8.93 -7.88
N VAL A 28 13.04 -7.69 -7.40
CA VAL A 28 13.60 -7.36 -6.07
C VAL A 28 12.47 -7.19 -5.07
N LEU A 29 12.53 -7.94 -3.96
CA LEU A 29 11.56 -7.84 -2.87
C LEU A 29 11.96 -6.76 -1.86
N TYR A 30 11.01 -5.89 -1.52
CA TYR A 30 11.14 -4.83 -0.55
C TYR A 30 10.05 -4.96 0.52
N SER A 31 10.46 -5.17 1.77
CA SER A 31 9.54 -5.15 2.91
C SER A 31 9.47 -3.73 3.48
N LYS A 32 8.27 -3.14 3.53
CA LYS A 32 8.03 -1.82 4.13
C LYS A 32 6.94 -1.89 5.17
N ILE A 33 7.17 -1.19 6.27
CA ILE A 33 6.19 -1.01 7.33
C ILE A 33 5.35 0.20 6.96
N THR A 34 4.04 0.03 6.98
CA THR A 34 3.07 1.11 6.76
C THR A 34 3.08 2.11 7.92
N ASN A 35 2.94 3.39 7.58
CA ASN A 35 2.89 4.46 8.57
C ASN A 35 1.53 4.53 9.30
N ALA A 36 1.34 5.56 10.12
CA ALA A 36 0.10 5.77 10.89
C ALA A 36 -1.17 5.87 10.05
N ASN A 37 -1.04 6.20 8.76
CA ASN A 37 -2.13 6.30 7.80
C ASN A 37 -2.27 5.04 6.92
N GLY A 38 -1.53 3.96 7.22
CA GLY A 38 -1.53 2.75 6.40
C GLY A 38 -0.73 2.85 5.10
N ILE A 39 0.12 3.88 4.94
CA ILE A 39 0.87 4.12 3.70
C ILE A 39 2.28 3.53 3.85
N ALA A 40 2.66 2.64 2.95
CA ALA A 40 4.03 2.18 2.76
C ALA A 40 4.67 2.95 1.58
N SER A 41 5.88 3.46 1.77
CA SER A 41 6.62 4.20 0.75
C SER A 41 7.96 3.54 0.45
N LEU A 42 8.31 3.47 -0.84
CA LEU A 42 9.55 2.90 -1.34
C LEU A 42 10.24 3.94 -2.24
N ASN A 43 11.45 4.33 -1.88
CA ASN A 43 12.32 5.10 -2.76
C ASN A 43 13.12 4.10 -3.59
N ILE A 44 13.04 4.21 -4.92
CA ILE A 44 13.75 3.36 -5.86
C ILE A 44 14.12 4.19 -7.09
N ASP A 45 15.37 4.08 -7.52
CA ASP A 45 15.85 4.67 -8.77
C ASP A 45 15.63 3.66 -9.89
N LEU A 46 14.62 3.92 -10.73
CA LEU A 46 14.32 3.10 -11.89
C LEU A 46 14.72 3.86 -13.15
N LEU A 47 15.38 3.14 -14.07
CA LEU A 47 15.60 3.65 -15.42
C LEU A 47 14.24 3.81 -16.13
N PRO A 48 14.17 4.63 -17.19
CA PRO A 48 12.98 4.72 -18.01
C PRO A 48 12.58 3.37 -18.59
N GLY A 49 11.29 3.04 -18.47
CA GLY A 49 10.78 1.72 -18.77
C GLY A 49 9.41 1.45 -18.16
N LYS A 50 8.88 0.25 -18.41
CA LYS A 50 7.64 -0.23 -17.82
C LYS A 50 7.95 -1.30 -16.78
N TYR A 51 7.43 -1.12 -15.58
CA TYR A 51 7.63 -2.04 -14.46
C TYR A 51 6.31 -2.49 -13.90
N ILE A 52 6.21 -3.79 -13.63
CA ILE A 52 5.13 -4.36 -12.85
C ILE A 52 5.57 -4.35 -11.40
N ILE A 53 4.77 -3.71 -10.55
CA ILE A 53 4.95 -3.69 -9.11
C ILE A 53 3.84 -4.54 -8.50
N THR A 54 4.22 -5.48 -7.66
CA THR A 54 3.26 -6.30 -6.91
C THR A 54 3.42 -6.02 -5.43
N ALA A 55 2.36 -5.61 -4.75
CA ALA A 55 2.32 -5.46 -3.31
C ALA A 55 1.51 -6.60 -2.69
N SER A 56 2.02 -7.18 -1.63
CA SER A 56 1.39 -8.29 -0.90
C SER A 56 1.35 -7.99 0.59
N HIS A 57 0.18 -8.25 1.19
CA HIS A 57 -0.08 -8.13 2.63
C HIS A 57 -1.01 -9.26 3.06
N GLY A 58 -0.50 -10.20 3.86
CA GLY A 58 -1.22 -11.42 4.22
C GLY A 58 -1.64 -12.23 2.99
N THR A 59 -2.94 -12.46 2.82
CA THR A 59 -3.53 -13.14 1.65
C THR A 59 -3.87 -12.20 0.50
N ALA A 60 -3.81 -10.88 0.72
CA ALA A 60 -4.11 -9.88 -0.28
C ALA A 60 -2.88 -9.60 -1.14
N VAL A 61 -3.05 -9.69 -2.46
CA VAL A 61 -2.02 -9.35 -3.44
C VAL A 61 -2.64 -8.40 -4.45
N THR A 62 -1.95 -7.29 -4.71
CA THR A 62 -2.35 -6.32 -5.73
C THR A 62 -1.15 -6.00 -6.61
N SER A 63 -1.42 -5.69 -7.88
CA SER A 63 -0.38 -5.37 -8.85
C SER A 63 -0.72 -4.09 -9.60
N ASN A 64 0.29 -3.24 -9.80
CA ASN A 64 0.18 -2.03 -10.58
C ASN A 64 1.32 -1.96 -11.62
N ILE A 65 1.05 -1.31 -12.75
CA ILE A 65 2.06 -1.08 -13.79
C ILE A 65 2.46 0.39 -13.73
N ILE A 66 3.73 0.66 -13.48
CA ILE A 66 4.29 2.00 -13.56
C ILE A 66 5.08 2.14 -14.87
N SER A 67 5.01 3.33 -15.47
CA SER A 67 5.79 3.69 -16.66
C SER A 67 6.67 4.89 -16.31
N VAL A 68 7.97 4.67 -16.21
CA VAL A 68 8.98 5.72 -16.00
C VAL A 68 9.38 6.23 -17.38
N LYS A 69 9.26 7.53 -17.62
CA LYS A 69 9.64 8.16 -18.90
C LYS A 69 10.98 8.89 -18.72
N GLU A 70 11.81 8.89 -19.77
CA GLU A 70 12.94 9.83 -19.84
C GLU A 70 12.36 11.25 -19.81
N ASN A 71 13.06 12.17 -19.14
CA ASN A 71 12.65 13.57 -19.03
C ASN A 71 13.30 14.43 -20.11
#